data_AF-A0A1I2GD74-F1
#
_entry.id   AF-A0A1I2GD74-F1
#
_cell.length_a   1.000
_cell.length_b   1.000
_cell.length_c   1.000
_cell.angle_alpha   90.00
_cell.angle_beta   90.00
_cell.angle_gamma   90.00
#
_symmetry.space_group_name_H-M   'P 1'
#
loop_
_entity.id
_entity.type
_entity.pdbx_description
1 polymer ?
#
loop_
_entity_poly.entity_id
_entity_poly.type
_entity_poly.pdbx_seq_one_letter_code
_entity_poly.pdbx_strand_id
1 'polypeptide(L)'
;MTTTHRPATVTITLCGDARGNVSVRTDLAAPVAVGQPISPVQSVALDLINQCGLRGLQIVRGAEHVPSLSLALDLLNPDVLGWQSTPEIAASAKKIVLQSQHAAKPHTPEASL
;
A
#
# COMPACT_ATOMS: atom_id res chain seq x y z
N MET A 1 -17.94 22.64 7.22
CA MET A 1 -16.61 22.23 6.71
C MET A 1 -16.72 20.78 6.27
N THR A 2 -16.73 20.51 4.96
CA THR A 2 -16.77 19.15 4.41
C THR A 2 -15.36 18.57 4.50
N THR A 3 -15.15 17.59 5.37
CA THR A 3 -13.92 16.80 5.38
C THR A 3 -13.90 15.97 4.10
N THR A 4 -13.02 16.35 3.17
CA THR A 4 -12.79 15.58 1.94
C THR A 4 -12.17 14.25 2.34
N HIS A 5 -12.98 13.20 2.46
CA HIS A 5 -12.51 11.86 2.79
C HIS A 5 -11.64 11.36 1.64
N ARG A 6 -10.31 11.41 1.80
CA ARG A 6 -9.40 10.86 0.81
C ARG A 6 -9.54 9.34 0.84
N PRO A 7 -9.85 8.67 -0.29
CA PRO A 7 -9.93 7.22 -0.31
C PRO A 7 -8.55 6.64 0.04
N ALA A 8 -8.51 5.75 1.02
CA ALA A 8 -7.33 4.96 1.35
C ALA A 8 -7.40 3.64 0.56
N THR A 9 -6.34 3.34 -0.18
CA THR A 9 -6.27 2.17 -1.06
C THR A 9 -5.27 1.17 -0.51
N VAL A 10 -5.65 -0.11 -0.43
CA VAL A 10 -4.72 -1.22 -0.26
C VAL A 10 -4.42 -1.80 -1.63
N THR A 11 -3.15 -1.98 -1.95
CA THR A 11 -2.68 -2.69 -3.13
C THR A 11 -2.22 -4.08 -2.74
N ILE A 12 -2.69 -5.09 -3.48
CA ILE A 12 -2.26 -6.49 -3.35
C ILE A 12 -1.84 -6.96 -4.74
N THR A 13 -0.60 -7.41 -4.88
CA THR A 13 -0.04 -7.96 -6.12
C THR A 13 0.30 -9.42 -5.92
N LEU A 14 -0.18 -10.28 -6.81
CA LEU A 14 0.23 -11.68 -6.88
C LEU A 14 1.40 -11.79 -7.86
N CYS A 15 2.51 -12.36 -7.43
CA CYS A 15 3.71 -12.55 -8.25
C CYS A 15 4.02 -14.04 -8.36
N GLY A 16 3.94 -14.57 -9.58
CA GLY A 16 4.43 -15.91 -9.92
C GLY A 16 5.87 -15.87 -10.43
N ASP A 17 6.68 -16.87 -10.09
CA ASP A 17 7.98 -17.08 -10.72
C ASP A 17 7.96 -18.20 -11.77
N ALA A 18 9.07 -18.37 -12.49
CA ALA A 18 9.20 -19.41 -13.52
C ALA A 18 9.16 -20.85 -12.97
N ARG A 19 9.27 -21.03 -11.66
CA ARG A 19 9.20 -22.33 -10.97
C ARG A 19 7.79 -22.62 -10.45
N GLY A 20 6.83 -21.72 -10.69
CA GLY A 20 5.45 -21.85 -10.22
C GLY A 20 5.24 -21.42 -8.76
N ASN A 21 6.24 -20.83 -8.11
CA ASN A 21 6.05 -20.26 -6.78
C ASN A 21 5.21 -18.99 -6.89
N VAL A 22 4.30 -18.79 -5.94
CA VAL A 22 3.47 -17.59 -5.85
C VAL A 22 3.77 -16.84 -4.55
N SER A 23 3.99 -15.54 -4.66
CA SER A 23 4.12 -14.61 -3.54
C SER A 23 3.08 -13.51 -3.64
N VAL A 24 2.70 -12.95 -2.50
CA VAL A 24 1.77 -11.84 -2.38
C VAL A 24 2.53 -10.63 -1.86
N ARG A 25 2.42 -9.50 -2.56
CA ARG A 25 3.06 -8.24 -2.18
C ARG A 25 2.00 -7.20 -1.87
N THR A 26 2.14 -6.47 -0.78
CA THR A 26 1.12 -5.50 -0.36
C THR A 26 1.69 -4.28 0.35
N ASP A 27 1.03 -3.15 0.19
CA ASP A 27 1.30 -1.91 0.94
C ASP A 27 0.55 -1.86 2.28
N LEU A 28 -0.23 -2.90 2.59
CA LEU A 28 -0.87 -3.02 3.89
C LEU A 28 0.20 -3.21 4.97
N ALA A 29 0.32 -2.21 5.84
CA ALA A 29 1.17 -2.26 7.01
C ALA A 29 0.85 -3.50 7.87
N ALA A 30 1.89 -4.07 8.49
CA ALA A 30 1.68 -5.12 9.48
C ALA A 30 0.87 -4.54 10.66
N PRO A 31 -0.05 -5.31 11.27
CA PRO A 31 -0.72 -4.89 12.49
C PRO A 31 0.33 -4.63 13.57
N VAL A 32 0.41 -3.39 14.07
CA VAL A 32 1.47 -2.96 15.01
C VAL A 32 1.07 -3.24 16.47
N ALA A 33 -0.23 -3.22 16.78
CA ALA A 33 -0.73 -3.47 18.13
C ALA A 33 -2.13 -4.10 18.12
N VAL A 34 -2.38 -4.97 19.10
CA VAL A 34 -3.72 -5.53 19.37
C VAL A 34 -4.66 -4.40 19.80
N GLY A 35 -5.88 -4.38 19.26
CA GLY A 35 -6.90 -3.40 19.61
C GLY A 35 -6.84 -2.08 18.82
N GLN A 36 -5.88 -1.92 17.90
CA GLN A 36 -5.91 -0.80 16.96
C GLN A 36 -7.17 -0.89 16.08
N PRO A 37 -7.93 0.22 15.92
CA PRO A 37 -9.05 0.23 14.99
C PRO A 37 -8.54 0.03 13.57
N ILE A 38 -9.23 -0.83 12.83
CA ILE A 38 -8.99 -1.04 11.39
C ILE A 38 -10.16 -0.51 10.59
N SER A 39 -9.86 0.15 9.49
CA SER A 39 -10.87 0.56 8.52
C SER A 39 -11.47 -0.66 7.80
N PRO A 40 -12.69 -0.54 7.23
CA PRO A 40 -13.29 -1.63 6.44
C PRO A 40 -12.39 -2.13 5.30
N VAL A 41 -11.66 -1.24 4.62
CA VAL A 41 -10.74 -1.63 3.53
C VAL A 41 -9.54 -2.43 4.06
N GLN A 42 -9.03 -2.07 5.24
CA GLN A 42 -7.96 -2.83 5.90
C GLN A 42 -8.46 -4.20 6.36
N SER A 43 -9.68 -4.30 6.89
CA SER A 43 -10.28 -5.57 7.30
C SER A 43 -10.37 -6.55 6.13
N VAL A 44 -10.96 -6.13 5.01
CA VAL A 44 -11.09 -6.98 3.83
C VAL A 44 -9.72 -7.38 3.29
N ALA A 45 -8.75 -6.47 3.27
CA ALA A 45 -7.39 -6.79 2.84
C ALA A 45 -6.68 -7.77 3.78
N LEU A 46 -6.85 -7.62 5.10
CA LEU A 46 -6.32 -8.56 6.09
C LEU A 46 -6.90 -9.96 5.89
N ASP A 47 -8.20 -10.07 5.63
CA ASP A 47 -8.85 -11.37 5.37
C ASP A 47 -8.26 -12.05 4.13
N LEU A 48 -8.07 -11.31 3.03
CA LEU A 48 -7.44 -11.82 1.81
C LEU A 48 -6.00 -12.27 2.05
N ILE A 49 -5.20 -11.46 2.75
CA ILE A 49 -3.80 -11.79 3.08
C ILE A 49 -3.74 -13.01 4.01
N ASN A 50 -4.64 -13.11 4.98
CA ASN A 50 -4.71 -14.25 5.89
C ASN A 50 -5.05 -15.53 5.12
N GLN A 51 -6.02 -15.50 4.20
CA GLN A 51 -6.31 -16.64 3.34
C GLN A 51 -5.11 -17.06 2.48
N CYS A 52 -4.32 -16.10 1.98
CA CYS A 52 -3.09 -16.39 1.26
C CYS A 52 -2.03 -17.05 2.17
N GLY A 53 -1.86 -16.53 3.38
CA GLY A 53 -0.93 -17.09 4.38
C GLY A 53 -1.32 -18.51 4.80
N LEU A 54 -2.61 -18.79 5.00
CA LEU A 54 -3.11 -20.13 5.31
C LEU A 54 -2.86 -21.14 4.18
N ARG A 55 -2.72 -20.67 2.94
CA ARG A 55 -2.32 -21.49 1.78
C ARG A 55 -0.80 -21.65 1.64
N GLY A 56 -0.02 -21.10 2.58
CA GLY A 56 1.44 -21.16 2.57
C GLY A 56 2.11 -20.19 1.60
N LEU A 57 1.38 -19.19 1.07
CA LEU A 57 1.96 -18.19 0.18
C LEU A 57 2.87 -17.24 0.96
N GLN A 58 4.02 -16.90 0.38
CA GLN A 58 4.91 -15.90 0.95
C GLN A 58 4.25 -14.52 0.87
N ILE A 59 4.11 -13.84 2.01
CA ILE A 59 3.58 -12.48 2.08
C ILE A 59 4.73 -11.49 2.30
N VAL A 60 4.88 -10.54 1.38
CA VAL A 60 5.87 -9.46 1.45
C VAL A 60 5.11 -8.14 1.62
N ARG A 61 5.47 -7.36 2.64
CA ARG A 61 4.80 -6.10 2.99
C ARG A 61 5.75 -4.94 2.80
N GLY A 62 5.26 -3.84 2.25
CA GLY A 62 6.04 -2.63 1.96
C GLY A 62 5.65 -2.06 0.60
N ALA A 63 5.57 -0.73 0.51
CA ALA A 63 5.22 -0.04 -0.74
C ALA A 63 6.28 -0.30 -1.83
N GLU A 64 7.55 -0.42 -1.44
CA GLU A 64 8.70 -0.76 -2.27
C GLU A 64 8.59 -2.16 -2.90
N HIS A 65 7.81 -3.06 -2.30
CA HIS A 65 7.64 -4.41 -2.81
C HIS A 65 6.48 -4.52 -3.81
N VAL A 66 5.51 -3.60 -3.73
CA VAL A 66 4.38 -3.53 -4.66
C VAL A 66 4.84 -2.88 -5.96
N PRO A 67 4.84 -3.58 -7.12
CA PRO A 67 5.46 -3.06 -8.34
C PRO A 67 4.92 -1.70 -8.80
N SER A 68 3.59 -1.49 -8.72
CA SER A 68 2.97 -0.23 -9.11
C SER A 68 3.37 0.94 -8.19
N LEU A 69 3.54 0.67 -6.89
CA LEU A 69 3.95 1.69 -5.92
C LEU A 69 5.46 1.94 -5.98
N SER A 70 6.26 0.90 -6.16
CA SER A 70 7.70 1.03 -6.42
C SER A 70 7.96 1.93 -7.62
N LEU A 71 7.27 1.69 -8.75
CA LEU A 71 7.39 2.54 -9.93
C LEU A 71 6.98 3.99 -9.65
N ALA A 72 5.88 4.19 -8.90
CA ALA A 72 5.44 5.54 -8.53
C ALA A 72 6.47 6.26 -7.64
N LEU A 73 7.15 5.54 -6.73
CA LEU A 73 8.22 6.08 -5.91
C LEU A 73 9.46 6.41 -6.74
N ASP A 74 9.83 5.54 -7.68
CA ASP A 74 10.97 5.74 -8.59
C ASP A 74 10.78 6.97 -9.48
N LEU A 75 9.56 7.17 -10.00
CA LEU A 75 9.17 8.33 -10.82
C LEU A 75 9.19 9.65 -10.03
N LEU A 76 9.14 9.59 -8.70
CA LEU A 76 9.21 10.75 -7.81
C LEU A 76 10.63 11.00 -7.26
N ASN A 77 11.55 10.06 -7.44
CA ASN A 77 12.91 10.15 -6.94
C ASN A 77 13.84 10.76 -8.02
N PRO A 78 14.40 11.97 -7.81
CA PRO A 78 15.30 12.61 -8.77
C PRO A 78 16.53 11.78 -9.15
N ASP A 79 17.03 10.94 -8.24
CA ASP A 79 18.24 10.14 -8.45
C ASP A 79 18.00 8.85 -9.23
N VAL A 80 16.73 8.49 -9.51
CA VAL A 80 16.35 7.25 -10.21
C VAL A 80 15.69 7.58 -11.55
N LEU A 81 14.38 7.84 -11.57
CA LEU A 81 13.61 8.16 -12.79
C LEU A 81 13.00 9.57 -12.75
N GLY A 82 13.04 10.27 -11.61
CA GLY A 82 12.39 11.56 -11.43
C GLY A 82 12.86 12.66 -12.37
N TRP A 83 14.13 12.61 -12.84
CA TRP A 83 14.66 13.55 -13.82
C TRP A 83 14.11 13.33 -15.24
N GLN A 84 13.59 12.14 -15.56
CA GLN A 84 12.95 11.82 -16.84
C GLN A 84 11.42 12.05 -16.81
N SER A 85 10.83 12.16 -15.62
CA SER A 85 9.38 12.29 -15.43
C SER A 85 8.89 13.66 -15.88
N THR A 86 7.84 13.70 -16.71
CA THR A 86 7.12 14.96 -16.96
C THR A 86 6.31 15.37 -15.72
N PRO A 87 5.93 16.66 -15.57
CA PRO A 87 5.10 17.12 -14.46
C PRO A 87 3.79 16.34 -14.30
N GLU A 88 3.16 15.92 -15.40
CA GLU A 88 1.90 15.16 -15.40
C GLU A 88 2.09 13.73 -14.85
N ILE A 89 3.21 13.09 -15.22
CA ILE A 89 3.58 11.76 -14.71
C ILE A 89 3.89 11.85 -13.22
N ALA A 90 4.68 12.85 -12.80
CA ALA A 90 5.00 13.07 -11.40
C ALA A 90 3.74 13.37 -10.56
N ALA A 91 2.80 14.17 -11.07
CA ALA A 91 1.53 14.44 -10.41
C ALA A 91 0.69 13.16 -10.22
N SER A 92 0.67 12.29 -11.24
CA SER A 92 -0.04 11.00 -11.20
C SER A 92 0.61 10.04 -10.21
N ALA A 93 1.93 9.90 -10.23
CA ALA A 93 2.69 9.10 -9.28
C ALA A 93 2.47 9.57 -7.83
N LYS A 94 2.51 10.88 -7.61
CA LYS A 94 2.21 11.49 -6.29
C LYS A 94 0.79 11.16 -5.82
N LYS A 95 -0.20 11.18 -6.72
CA LYS A 95 -1.58 10.81 -6.37
C LYS A 95 -1.66 9.35 -5.92
N ILE A 96 -1.03 8.43 -6.64
CA ILE A 96 -0.98 7.01 -6.31
C ILE A 96 -0.35 6.80 -4.93
N VAL A 97 0.85 7.35 -4.71
CA VAL A 97 1.56 7.22 -3.43
C VAL A 97 0.69 7.77 -2.29
N LEU A 98 0.10 8.95 -2.44
CA LEU A 98 -0.72 9.57 -1.40
C LEU A 98 -2.05 8.86 -1.12
N GLN A 99 -2.51 7.98 -2.01
CA GLN A 99 -3.71 7.16 -1.80
C GLN A 99 -3.37 5.82 -1.15
N SER A 100 -2.12 5.36 -1.25
CA SER A 100 -1.66 4.12 -0.62
C SER A 100 -1.87 4.11 0.90
N GLN A 101 -2.09 2.92 1.45
CA GLN A 101 -2.18 2.73 2.91
C GLN A 101 -0.89 3.11 3.62
N HIS A 102 0.25 2.97 2.95
CA HIS A 102 1.54 3.36 3.52
C HIS A 102 1.66 4.90 3.71
N ALA A 103 0.97 5.69 2.89
CA ALA A 103 0.90 7.14 3.05
C ALA A 103 -0.16 7.59 4.06
N ALA A 104 -1.15 6.74 4.36
CA ALA A 104 -2.14 7.01 5.39
C ALA A 104 -1.49 6.84 6.77
N LYS A 105 -1.25 7.94 7.49
CA LYS A 105 -0.94 7.85 8.92
C LYS A 105 -2.03 7.01 9.61
N PRO A 106 -1.69 6.18 10.60
CA PRO A 106 -2.71 5.51 11.40
C PRO A 106 -3.68 6.57 11.92
N HIS A 107 -4.98 6.35 11.72
CA HIS A 107 -6.01 7.21 12.27
C HIS A 107 -5.96 7.02 13.78
N THR A 108 -5.15 7.82 14.47
CA THR A 108 -5.30 8.00 15.91
C THR A 108 -6.68 8.64 16.08
N PRO A 109 -7.65 8.01 16.77
CA PRO A 109 -8.83 8.75 17.17
C PRO A 109 -8.33 9.87 18.09
N GLU A 110 -8.64 11.13 17.75
CA GLU A 110 -8.51 12.21 18.71
C GLU A 110 -9.33 11.80 19.93
N ALA A 111 -8.64 11.59 21.05
CA ALA A 111 -9.29 11.42 22.33
C ALA A 111 -10.07 12.72 22.60
N SER A 112 -11.37 12.69 22.33
CA SER A 112 -12.28 13.71 22.82
C SER A 112 -12.31 13.58 24.35
N LEU A 113 -11.69 14.55 25.02
CA LEU A 113 -11.84 14.82 26.45
C LEU A 113 -13.13 15.60 26.70
#